data_AF-A0A7C2W0P6-F1
#
_entry.id   AF-A0A7C2W0P6-F1
#
_cell.length_a   1.000
_cell.length_b   1.000
_cell.length_c   1.000
_cell.angle_alpha   90.00
_cell.angle_beta   90.00
_cell.angle_gamma   90.00
#
_symmetry.space_group_name_H-M   'P 1'
#
loop_
_entity.id
_entity.type
_entity.pdbx_description
1 polymer ?
#
loop_
_entity_poly.entity_id
_entity_poly.type
_entity_poly.pdbx_seq_one_letter_code
_entity_poly.pdbx_strand_id
1 'polypeptide(L)' 'MEKIARILEEHQGVPELEGFEDPLDCLIRTILSQNTNDVNSSRAFMSLKSRFPKWEDVLEADESENAYAIRSGGLSKQKS' A
#
# COMPACT_ATOMS: atom_id res chain seq x y z
N MET A 1 -8.08 20.51 -18.24
CA MET A 1 -7.14 20.07 -17.18
C MET A 1 -6.79 21.21 -16.24
N GLU A 2 -6.27 22.35 -16.73
CA GLU A 2 -5.88 23.49 -15.88
C GLU A 2 -6.99 24.04 -14.98
N LYS A 3 -8.23 24.16 -15.48
CA LYS A 3 -9.37 24.63 -14.67
C LYS A 3 -9.71 23.67 -13.52
N ILE A 4 -9.59 22.36 -13.73
CA ILE A 4 -9.91 21.35 -12.70
C ILE A 4 -8.83 21.35 -11.62
N ALA A 5 -7.55 21.39 -12.03
CA ALA A 5 -6.43 21.47 -11.10
C ALA A 5 -6.55 22.68 -10.16
N ARG A 6 -6.81 23.88 -10.72
CA ARG A 6 -7.00 25.10 -9.92
C ARG A 6 -8.14 25.01 -8.91
N ILE A 7 -9.29 24.48 -9.32
CA ILE A 7 -10.44 24.33 -8.41
C ILE A 7 -10.09 23.41 -7.23
N LEU A 8 -9.37 22.31 -7.49
CA LEU A 8 -8.92 21.41 -6.44
C LEU A 8 -7.90 22.07 -5.51
N GLU A 9 -6.92 22.79 -6.07
CA GLU A 9 -5.93 23.54 -5.28
C GLU A 9 -6.57 24.61 -4.39
N GLU A 10 -7.61 25.31 -4.87
CA GLU A 10 -8.36 26.30 -4.09
C GLU A 10 -9.16 25.68 -2.93
N HIS A 11 -9.69 24.46 -3.11
CA HIS A 11 -10.57 23.82 -2.11
C HIS A 11 -9.84 22.86 -1.16
N GLN A 12 -8.74 22.25 -1.62
CA GLN A 12 -8.02 21.18 -0.90
C GLN A 12 -6.55 21.56 -0.62
N GLY A 13 -6.07 22.67 -1.18
CA GLY A 13 -4.66 23.03 -1.16
C GLY A 13 -3.86 22.34 -2.26
N VAL A 14 -2.62 22.81 -2.44
CA VAL A 14 -1.64 22.13 -3.30
C VAL A 14 -1.09 20.93 -2.53
N PRO A 15 -1.13 19.71 -3.08
CA PRO A 15 -0.58 18.54 -2.40
C PRO A 15 0.92 18.71 -2.19
N GLU A 16 1.37 18.57 -0.94
CA GLU A 16 2.78 18.45 -0.63
C GLU A 16 3.24 17.03 -0.99
N LEU A 17 4.27 16.92 -1.82
CA LEU A 17 4.93 15.64 -2.05
C LEU A 17 5.79 15.35 -0.81
N GLU A 18 5.33 14.43 0.03
CA GLU A 18 6.15 13.89 1.10
C GLU A 18 7.39 13.20 0.50
N GLY A 19 8.48 13.16 1.29
CA GLY A 19 9.80 12.74 0.83
C GLY A 19 9.85 11.32 0.23
N PHE A 20 11.03 10.94 -0.25
CA PHE A 20 11.22 9.63 -0.89
C PHE A 20 10.98 8.49 0.10
N GLU A 21 9.91 7.74 -0.14
CA GLU A 21 9.67 6.43 0.44
C GLU A 21 10.60 5.38 -0.20
N ASP A 22 10.89 4.30 0.52
CA ASP A 22 11.50 3.11 -0.08
C ASP A 22 10.65 2.65 -1.29
N PRO A 23 11.24 2.47 -2.50
CA PRO A 23 10.48 2.14 -3.69
C PRO A 23 9.71 0.82 -3.61
N LEU A 24 10.20 -0.17 -2.85
CA LEU A 24 9.49 -1.43 -2.66
C LEU A 24 8.32 -1.25 -1.69
N ASP A 25 8.51 -0.48 -0.62
CA ASP A 25 7.39 -0.11 0.26
C ASP A 25 6.24 0.57 -0.53
N CYS A 26 6.58 1.53 -1.40
CA CYS A 26 5.60 2.24 -2.23
C CYS A 26 4.87 1.30 -3.21
N LEU A 27 5.64 0.43 -3.89
CA LEU A 27 5.09 -0.55 -4.81
C LEU A 27 4.12 -1.52 -4.10
N ILE A 28 4.52 -2.07 -2.96
CA ILE A 28 3.70 -3.01 -2.21
C ILE A 28 2.44 -2.32 -1.66
N ARG A 29 2.53 -1.09 -1.13
CA ARG A 29 1.33 -0.32 -0.74
C ARG A 29 0.37 -0.12 -1.91
N THR A 30 0.90 0.17 -3.09
CA THR A 30 0.12 0.36 -4.32
C THR A 30 -0.58 -0.94 -4.76
N ILE A 31 0.08 -2.09 -4.64
CA ILE A 31 -0.54 -3.39 -4.94
C ILE A 31 -1.65 -3.71 -3.93
N LEU A 32 -1.39 -3.47 -2.65
CA LEU A 32 -2.34 -3.79 -1.58
C LEU A 32 -3.60 -2.90 -1.61
N SER A 33 -3.50 -1.65 -2.10
CA SER A 33 -4.62 -0.71 -2.21
C SER A 33 -5.65 -1.08 -3.29
N GLN A 34 -5.29 -1.93 -4.26
CA GLN A 34 -6.19 -2.31 -5.34
C GLN A 34 -7.45 -3.00 -4.81
N ASN A 35 -8.64 -2.53 -5.21
CA ASN A 35 -9.93 -3.12 -4.82
C ASN A 35 -10.17 -3.19 -3.29
N THR A 36 -9.67 -2.23 -2.52
CA THR A 36 -9.94 -2.10 -1.07
C THR A 36 -9.95 -0.62 -0.66
N ASN A 37 -10.07 -0.33 0.64
CA ASN A 37 -9.99 1.03 1.18
C ASN A 37 -8.68 1.28 1.93
N ASP A 38 -8.37 2.56 2.17
CA ASP A 38 -7.10 3.00 2.79
C ASP A 38 -6.85 2.37 4.16
N VAL A 39 -7.89 2.19 4.97
CA VAL A 39 -7.78 1.56 6.29
C VAL A 39 -7.33 0.10 6.17
N ASN A 40 -7.89 -0.63 5.22
CA ASN A 40 -7.61 -2.04 5.00
C ASN A 40 -6.25 -2.27 4.34
N SER A 41 -5.89 -1.46 3.34
CA SER A 41 -4.59 -1.52 2.69
C SER A 41 -3.47 -1.15 3.67
N SER A 42 -3.65 -0.09 4.47
CA SER A 42 -2.69 0.30 5.50
C SER A 42 -2.53 -0.79 6.56
N ARG A 43 -3.63 -1.40 7.02
CA ARG A 43 -3.58 -2.53 7.96
C ARG A 43 -2.85 -3.74 7.39
N ALA A 44 -3.08 -4.06 6.11
CA ALA A 44 -2.40 -5.17 5.44
C ALA A 44 -0.89 -4.91 5.32
N PHE A 45 -0.50 -3.70 4.91
CA PHE A 45 0.90 -3.32 4.82
C PHE A 45 1.61 -3.37 6.19
N MET A 46 1.01 -2.78 7.23
CA MET A 46 1.56 -2.80 8.59
C MET A 46 1.70 -4.24 9.12
N SER A 47 0.69 -5.08 8.88
CA SER A 47 0.72 -6.51 9.24
C SER A 47 1.86 -7.25 8.53
N LEU A 48 2.03 -7.00 7.21
CA LEU A 48 3.11 -7.59 6.42
C LEU A 48 4.49 -7.18 6.95
N LYS A 49 4.75 -5.87 7.13
CA LYS A 49 6.04 -5.36 7.66
C LYS A 49 6.30 -5.79 9.10
N SER A 50 5.26 -5.95 9.91
CA SER A 50 5.42 -6.46 11.29
C SER A 50 5.82 -7.93 11.32
N ARG A 51 5.35 -8.73 10.36
CA ARG A 51 5.68 -10.16 10.26
C ARG A 51 7.01 -10.39 9.55
N PHE A 52 7.28 -9.59 8.53
CA PHE A 52 8.45 -9.67 7.66
C PHE A 52 9.16 -8.30 7.63
N PRO A 53 10.08 -8.04 8.57
CA PRO A 53 10.76 -6.75 8.67
C PRO A 53 11.56 -6.41 7.41
N LYS A 54 12.10 -7.42 6.72
CA LYS A 54 12.85 -7.27 5.46
C LYS A 54 12.07 -7.82 4.28
N TRP A 55 12.33 -7.30 3.08
CA TRP A 55 11.64 -7.76 1.87
C TRP A 55 12.07 -9.16 1.43
N GLU A 56 13.31 -9.53 1.75
CA GLU A 56 13.83 -10.88 1.58
C GLU A 56 13.01 -11.90 2.38
N ASP A 57 12.55 -11.54 3.58
CA ASP A 57 11.72 -12.41 4.41
C ASP A 57 10.35 -12.69 3.74
N VAL A 58 9.79 -11.72 3.00
CA VAL A 58 8.53 -11.89 2.22
C VAL A 58 8.74 -12.79 1.00
N LEU A 59 9.92 -12.67 0.36
CA LEU A 59 10.29 -13.48 -0.80
C LEU A 59 10.52 -14.95 -0.44
N GLU A 60 11.08 -15.21 0.75
CA GLU A 60 11.36 -16.56 1.26
C GLU A 60 10.15 -17.23 1.93
N ALA A 61 9.16 -16.44 2.35
CA ALA A 61 7.97 -16.95 3.01
C ALA A 61 7.08 -17.81 2.09
N ASP A 62 6.39 -18.78 2.68
CA ASP A 62 5.35 -19.51 1.96
C ASP A 62 4.23 -18.55 1.53
N GLU A 63 3.70 -18.74 0.31
CA GLU A 63 2.60 -17.92 -0.23
C GLU A 63 1.41 -17.83 0.74
N SER A 64 1.14 -18.92 1.47
CA SER A 64 0.06 -18.97 2.47
C SER A 64 0.30 -18.04 3.66
N GLU A 65 1.56 -17.81 4.04
CA GLU A 65 1.95 -16.89 5.11
C GLU A 65 1.81 -15.44 4.66
N ASN A 66 2.21 -15.12 3.43
CA ASN A 66 1.99 -13.82 2.80
C ASN A 66 0.50 -13.52 2.70
N ALA A 67 -0.29 -14.47 2.17
CA ALA A 67 -1.75 -14.35 2.05
C ALA A 67 -2.44 -14.15 3.41
N TYR A 68 -1.92 -14.78 4.47
CA TYR A 68 -2.41 -14.56 5.83
C TYR A 68 -2.06 -13.15 6.32
N ALA A 69 -0.81 -12.72 6.14
CA ALA A 69 -0.33 -11.41 6.58
C ALA A 69 -1.13 -10.26 5.97
N ILE A 70 -1.52 -10.38 4.70
CA ILE A 70 -2.25 -9.33 3.97
C ILE A 70 -3.76 -9.53 3.94
N ARG A 71 -4.31 -10.50 4.69
CA ARG A 71 -5.72 -10.91 4.63
C ARG A 71 -6.71 -9.75 4.79
N SER A 72 -6.39 -8.76 5.62
CA SER A 72 -7.26 -7.59 5.83
C SER A 72 -7.41 -6.70 4.59
N GLY A 73 -6.48 -6.77 3.64
CA GLY A 73 -6.50 -6.00 2.39
C GLY A 73 -7.47 -6.54 1.34
N GLY A 74 -8.02 -7.75 1.53
CA GLY A 74 -8.88 -8.41 0.54
C GLY A 74 -8.10 -8.91 -0.68
N LEU A 75 -8.64 -9.94 -1.35
CA LEU A 75 -8.01 -10.62 -2.49
C LEU A 75 -6.59 -11.13 -2.16
N SER A 76 -6.36 -11.59 -0.93
CA SER A 76 -5.00 -11.88 -0.46
C SER A 76 -4.31 -12.98 -1.25
N LYS A 77 -5.03 -13.96 -1.80
CA LYS A 77 -4.45 -15.00 -2.67
C LYS A 77 -3.97 -14.49 -4.03
N GLN A 78 -4.48 -13.34 -4.48
CA GLN A 78 -4.08 -12.72 -5.75
C GLN A 78 -2.97 -11.69 -5.55
N LYS A 79 -2.65 -11.35 -4.30
CA LYS A 79 -1.71 -10.30 -3.91
C LYS A 79 -0.55 -10.81 -3.04
N SER A 80 -0.49 -12.14 -2.79
CA SER A 80 0.47 -12.80 -1.90
C SER A 80 1.71 -13.32 -2.61
#